data_AF-A0A355DYC0-F1
#
_entry.id   AF-A0A355DYC0-F1
#
_cell.length_a   1.000
_cell.length_b   1.000
_cell.length_c   1.000
_cell.angle_alpha   90.00
_cell.angle_beta   90.00
_cell.angle_gamma   90.00
#
_symmetry.space_group_name_H-M   'P 1'
#
loop_
_entity.id
_entity.type
_entity.pdbx_description
1 polymer ?
#
loop_
_entity_poly.entity_id
_entity_poly.type
_entity_poly.pdbx_seq_one_letter_code
_entity_poly.pdbx_strand_id
1 'polypeptide(L)'
;VDYITKPTQQEIVLARVTTHLTIQKLRHSLQIQNLQLQKEIQHRQKAEAALQKANQQLKRLATIDGLTQIANRRRFDDYLTQSWRLSMREKWPLSLLLCDVDFFKLYN
;
A
#
# COMPACT_ATOMS: atom_id res chain seq x y z
N VAL A 1 9.85 25.66 35.54
CA VAL A 1 9.76 26.02 36.97
C VAL A 1 8.91 27.27 37.03
N ASP A 2 7.68 27.16 37.51
CA ASP A 2 6.78 28.32 37.66
C ASP A 2 6.94 28.90 39.07
N TYR A 3 7.29 30.17 39.15
CA TYR A 3 7.43 30.89 40.42
C TYR A 3 6.10 31.56 40.79
N ILE A 4 5.75 31.55 42.08
CA ILE A 4 4.60 32.29 42.63
C ILE A 4 5.15 33.31 43.62
N THR A 5 4.85 34.58 43.40
CA THR A 5 5.24 35.69 44.30
C THR A 5 4.32 35.72 45.53
N LYS A 6 4.91 36.02 46.70
CA LYS A 6 4.19 36.13 47.97
C LYS A 6 3.69 37.57 48.23
N PRO A 7 2.60 37.76 48.99
CA PRO A 7 1.72 36.73 49.56
C PRO A 7 0.83 36.08 48.48
N THR A 8 0.71 34.76 48.51
CA THR A 8 0.04 33.99 47.46
C THR A 8 -1.48 34.10 47.56
N GLN A 9 -2.14 34.41 46.43
CA GLN A 9 -3.61 34.35 46.33
C GLN A 9 -4.08 32.92 46.02
N GLN A 10 -5.03 32.42 46.79
CA GLN A 10 -5.47 31.02 46.75
C GLN A 10 -6.06 30.63 45.38
N GLU A 11 -6.77 31.55 44.72
CA GLU A 11 -7.36 31.35 43.39
C GLU A 11 -6.30 31.09 42.31
N ILE A 12 -5.20 31.86 42.31
CA ILE A 12 -4.10 31.73 41.34
C ILE A 12 -3.40 30.39 41.52
N VAL A 13 -3.18 29.97 42.77
CA VAL A 13 -2.54 28.68 43.08
C VAL A 13 -3.42 27.52 42.59
N LEU A 14 -4.72 27.55 42.89
CA LEU A 14 -5.67 26.52 42.46
C LEU A 14 -5.79 26.42 40.93
N ALA A 15 -5.87 27.56 40.24
CA ALA A 15 -5.92 27.61 38.78
C ALA A 15 -4.65 26.99 38.15
N ARG A 16 -3.46 27.24 38.72
CA ARG A 16 -2.21 26.64 38.24
C ARG A 16 -2.14 25.14 38.51
N VAL A 17 -2.49 24.70 39.72
CA VAL A 17 -2.48 23.27 40.08
C VAL A 17 -3.42 22.48 39.18
N THR A 18 -4.64 22.98 38.97
CA THR A 18 -5.62 22.34 38.07
C THR A 18 -5.11 22.29 36.64
N THR A 19 -4.54 23.38 36.12
CA THR A 19 -3.94 23.43 34.78
C THR A 19 -2.83 22.38 34.63
N HIS A 20 -1.92 22.30 35.60
CA HIS A 20 -0.79 21.38 35.53
C HIS A 20 -1.24 19.90 35.57
N LEU A 21 -2.20 19.58 36.44
CA LEU A 21 -2.80 18.24 36.51
C LEU A 21 -3.54 17.87 35.21
N THR A 22 -4.26 18.82 34.62
CA THR A 22 -4.95 18.62 33.34
C THR A 22 -3.95 18.36 32.20
N ILE A 23 -2.90 19.16 32.10
CA ILE A 23 -1.83 18.96 31.10
C ILE A 23 -1.17 17.59 31.26
N GLN A 24 -0.90 17.17 32.50
CA GLN A 24 -0.31 15.86 32.76
C GLN A 24 -1.25 14.72 32.32
N LYS A 25 -2.54 14.79 32.62
CA LYS A 25 -3.55 13.81 32.19
C LYS A 25 -3.66 13.76 30.66
N LEU A 26 -3.72 14.91 30.00
CA LEU A 26 -3.78 15.01 28.53
C LEU A 26 -2.52 14.44 27.88
N ARG A 27 -1.33 14.75 28.40
CA ARG A 27 -0.06 14.18 27.91
C ARG A 27 -0.05 12.66 28.02
N HIS A 28 -0.48 12.13 29.16
CA HIS A 28 -0.55 10.68 29.36
C HIS A 28 -1.55 10.02 28.40
N SER A 29 -2.72 10.63 28.22
CA SER A 29 -3.73 10.15 27.25
C SER A 29 -3.19 10.17 25.82
N LEU A 30 -2.55 11.27 25.40
CA LEU A 30 -1.90 11.39 24.10
C LEU A 30 -0.79 10.35 23.89
N GLN A 31 0.00 10.04 24.92
CA GLN A 31 1.03 9.00 24.84
C GLN A 31 0.42 7.62 24.60
N ILE A 32 -0.67 7.28 25.31
CA ILE A 32 -1.41 6.03 25.10
C ILE A 32 -1.99 5.97 23.69
N GLN A 33 -2.62 7.04 23.21
CA GLN A 33 -3.18 7.10 21.87
C GLN A 33 -2.10 6.96 20.80
N ASN A 34 -0.95 7.62 20.96
CA ASN A 34 0.18 7.46 20.03
C ASN A 34 0.67 6.01 19.98
N LEU A 35 0.79 5.34 21.13
CA LEU A 35 1.21 3.95 21.17
C LEU A 35 0.19 3.02 20.48
N GLN A 36 -1.10 3.28 20.67
CA GLN A 36 -2.17 2.54 19.99
C GLN A 36 -2.12 2.75 18.47
N LEU A 37 -2.02 4.00 18.01
CA LEU A 37 -1.90 4.33 16.60
C LEU A 37 -0.66 3.69 15.96
N GLN A 38 0.48 3.70 16.63
CA GLN A 38 1.69 3.04 16.15
C GLN A 38 1.49 1.53 15.95
N LYS A 39 0.83 0.86 16.91
CA LYS A 39 0.50 -0.58 16.77
C LYS A 39 -0.43 -0.83 15.59
N GLU A 40 -1.44 0.02 15.42
CA GLU A 40 -2.39 -0.13 14.33
C GLU A 40 -1.75 0.11 12.96
N ILE A 41 -0.89 1.12 12.84
CA ILE A 41 -0.07 1.36 11.63
C ILE A 41 0.78 0.14 11.31
N GLN A 42 1.48 -0.43 12.28
CA GLN A 42 2.28 -1.64 12.07
C GLN A 42 1.44 -2.83 11.60
N HIS A 43 0.25 -3.01 12.18
CA HIS A 43 -0.67 -4.08 11.75
C HIS A 43 -1.14 -3.87 10.31
N ARG A 44 -1.56 -2.64 9.96
CA ARG A 44 -1.99 -2.28 8.61
C ARG A 44 -0.87 -2.48 7.58
N GLN A 45 0.36 -2.04 7.89
CA GLN A 45 1.51 -2.23 7.01
C GLN A 45 1.81 -3.71 6.74
N LYS A 46 1.72 -4.57 7.76
CA LYS A 46 1.89 -6.03 7.57
C LYS A 46 0.81 -6.62 6.67
N ALA A 47 -0.45 -6.23 6.88
CA ALA A 47 -1.57 -6.70 6.07
C ALA A 47 -1.44 -6.24 4.61
N GLU A 48 -1.06 -4.98 4.39
CA GLU A 48 -0.84 -4.40 3.06
C GLU A 48 0.29 -5.13 2.32
N ALA A 49 1.41 -5.39 2.99
CA ALA A 49 2.52 -6.16 2.41
C ALA A 49 2.11 -7.58 2.01
N ALA A 50 1.33 -8.26 2.85
CA ALA A 50 0.80 -9.59 2.54
C ALA A 50 -0.15 -9.56 1.33
N LEU A 51 -1.05 -8.57 1.28
CA LEU A 51 -1.98 -8.36 0.17
C LEU A 51 -1.23 -8.08 -1.14
N GLN A 52 -0.22 -7.22 -1.10
CA GLN A 52 0.59 -6.90 -2.26
C GLN A 52 1.32 -8.14 -2.81
N LYS A 53 1.88 -8.97 -1.93
CA LYS A 53 2.52 -10.24 -2.33
C LYS A 53 1.53 -11.20 -2.97
N ALA A 54 0.35 -11.38 -2.37
CA ALA A 54 -0.71 -12.23 -2.92
C ALA A 54 -1.17 -11.74 -4.30
N ASN A 55 -1.37 -10.43 -4.46
CA ASN A 55 -1.75 -9.82 -5.73
C ASN A 55 -0.68 -10.00 -6.81
N GLN A 56 0.60 -9.86 -6.47
CA GLN A 56 1.70 -10.12 -7.42
C GLN A 56 1.69 -11.58 -7.89
N GLN A 57 1.45 -12.53 -6.98
CA GLN A 57 1.42 -13.94 -7.31
C GLN A 57 0.19 -14.30 -8.16
N LEU A 58 -0.99 -13.78 -7.81
CA LEU A 58 -2.20 -13.90 -8.62
C LEU A 58 -1.99 -13.30 -10.01
N LYS A 59 -1.38 -12.12 -10.11
CA LYS A 59 -1.06 -11.49 -11.39
C LYS A 59 -0.15 -12.38 -12.23
N ARG A 60 0.90 -12.95 -11.64
CA ARG A 60 1.80 -13.88 -12.34
C ARG A 60 1.02 -15.09 -12.90
N LEU A 61 0.24 -15.77 -12.06
CA LEU A 61 -0.57 -16.93 -12.46
C LEU A 61 -1.63 -16.56 -13.52
N ALA A 62 -2.21 -15.38 -13.43
CA ALA A 62 -3.22 -14.90 -14.38
C ALA A 62 -2.63 -14.45 -15.72
N THR A 63 -1.30 -14.29 -15.84
CA THR A 63 -0.63 -13.80 -17.04
C THR A 63 0.24 -14.83 -17.76
N ILE A 64 0.53 -15.98 -17.13
CA ILE A 64 1.41 -17.01 -17.66
C ILE A 64 0.60 -18.28 -17.96
N ASP A 65 0.83 -18.90 -19.11
CA ASP A 65 0.30 -20.20 -19.46
C ASP A 65 1.02 -21.31 -18.66
N GLY A 66 0.27 -22.18 -18.00
CA GLY A 66 0.83 -23.15 -17.06
C GLY A 66 1.68 -24.24 -17.72
N LEU A 67 1.36 -24.62 -18.95
CA LEU A 67 2.05 -25.69 -19.68
C LEU A 67 3.34 -25.18 -20.32
N THR A 68 3.27 -24.01 -20.96
CA THR A 68 4.36 -23.48 -21.79
C THR A 68 5.21 -22.42 -21.09
N GLN A 69 4.76 -21.90 -19.94
CA GLN A 69 5.40 -20.83 -19.16
C GLN A 69 5.58 -19.50 -19.93
N ILE A 70 4.99 -19.36 -21.12
CA ILE A 70 4.93 -18.09 -21.86
C ILE A 70 3.71 -17.25 -21.44
N ALA A 71 3.67 -15.98 -21.86
CA ALA A 71 2.51 -15.13 -21.60
C ALA A 71 1.24 -15.75 -22.20
N ASN A 72 0.17 -15.81 -21.42
CA ASN A 72 -1.09 -16.36 -21.89
C ASN A 72 -1.83 -15.38 -22.83
N ARG A 73 -2.89 -15.88 -23.46
CA ARG A 73 -3.69 -15.13 -24.43
C ARG A 73 -4.20 -13.79 -23.89
N ARG A 74 -4.69 -13.75 -22.64
CA ARG A 74 -5.17 -12.50 -22.02
C ARG A 74 -4.04 -11.47 -21.94
N ARG A 75 -2.86 -11.89 -21.47
CA ARG A 75 -1.70 -11.01 -21.36
C ARG A 75 -1.23 -10.51 -22.73
N PHE A 76 -1.30 -11.36 -23.75
CA PHE A 76 -1.03 -11.00 -25.14
C PHE A 76 -2.01 -9.92 -25.65
N ASP A 77 -3.32 -10.13 -25.50
CA ASP A 77 -4.35 -9.21 -25.99
C ASP A 77 -4.23 -7.81 -25.36
N ASP A 78 -3.99 -7.76 -24.04
CA ASP A 78 -3.75 -6.51 -23.29
C ASP A 78 -2.53 -5.75 -23.84
N TYR A 79 -1.42 -6.47 -24.02
CA TYR A 79 -0.16 -5.89 -24.49
C TYR A 79 -0.27 -5.44 -25.95
N LEU A 80 -0.91 -6.23 -26.81
CA LEU A 80 -1.13 -5.89 -28.21
C LEU A 80 -1.95 -4.59 -28.33
N THR A 81 -3.01 -4.45 -27.52
CA THR A 81 -3.84 -3.23 -27.48
C THR A 81 -3.02 -2.01 -27.09
N GLN A 82 -2.14 -2.14 -26.09
CA GLN A 82 -1.27 -1.04 -25.65
C GLN A 82 -0.24 -0.68 -26.72
N SER A 83 0.45 -1.67 -27.29
CA SER A 83 1.45 -1.48 -28.34
C SER A 83 0.84 -0.89 -29.61
N TRP A 84 -0.38 -1.28 -29.97
CA TRP A 84 -1.12 -0.69 -31.09
C TRP A 84 -1.35 0.81 -30.90
N ARG A 85 -1.82 1.22 -29.71
CA ARG A 85 -2.03 2.64 -29.38
C ARG A 85 -0.72 3.44 -29.45
N LEU A 86 0.38 2.88 -28.93
CA LEU A 86 1.69 3.51 -28.98
C LEU A 86 2.20 3.62 -30.42
N SER A 87 2.08 2.56 -31.22
CA SER A 87 2.45 2.54 -32.63
C SER A 87 1.70 3.61 -33.42
N MET A 88 0.39 3.77 -33.21
CA MET A 88 -0.39 4.84 -33.85
C MET A 88 0.08 6.24 -33.46
N ARG A 89 0.49 6.44 -32.20
CA ARG A 89 0.93 7.74 -31.69
C ARG A 89 2.32 8.12 -32.17
N GLU A 90 3.27 7.19 -32.07
CA GLU A 90 4.69 7.41 -32.39
C GLU A 90 5.03 7.13 -33.86
N LYS A 91 4.07 6.62 -34.64
CA LYS A 91 4.24 6.15 -36.03
C LYS A 91 5.32 5.09 -36.18
N TRP A 92 5.51 4.25 -35.16
CA TRP A 92 6.46 3.15 -35.21
C TRP A 92 5.81 1.89 -35.79
N PRO A 93 6.48 1.17 -36.70
CA PRO A 93 5.94 -0.08 -37.23
C PRO A 93 5.81 -1.13 -36.13
N LEU A 94 4.68 -1.85 -36.13
CA LEU A 94 4.40 -2.95 -35.22
C LEU A 94 4.36 -4.26 -36.03
N SER A 95 5.12 -5.27 -35.59
CA SER A 95 5.15 -6.59 -36.22
C SER A 95 4.61 -7.65 -35.27
N LEU A 96 3.97 -8.69 -35.82
CA LEU A 96 3.42 -9.81 -35.08
C LEU A 96 3.85 -11.13 -35.72
N LEU A 97 4.26 -12.10 -34.91
CA LEU A 97 4.54 -13.48 -35.34
C LEU A 97 3.44 -14.40 -34.82
N LEU A 98 2.87 -15.19 -35.71
CA LEU A 98 1.90 -16.23 -35.38
C LEU A 98 2.55 -17.58 -35.69
N CYS A 99 2.65 -18.45 -34.69
CA CYS A 99 3.20 -19.79 -34.83
C CYS A 99 2.11 -20.82 -34.53
N ASP A 100 2.03 -21.85 -35.35
CA ASP A 100 1.19 -23.03 -35.12
C ASP A 100 2.07 -24.29 -35.16
N VAL A 101 1.66 -25.34 -34.44
CA VAL A 101 2.40 -26.61 -34.43
C VAL A 101 1.81 -27.53 -35.49
N ASP A 102 2.59 -27.83 -36.52
CA ASP A 102 2.17 -28.73 -37.59
C ASP A 102 1.81 -30.12 -37.04
N PHE A 103 0.74 -30.70 -37.57
CA PHE A 103 0.29 -32.06 -37.25
C PHE A 103 0.02 -32.35 -35.77
N PHE A 104 -0.27 -31.34 -34.94
CA PHE A 104 -0.50 -31.51 -33.49
C PHE A 104 -1.57 -32.56 -33.13
N LYS A 105 -2.59 -32.74 -33.98
CA LYS A 105 -3.65 -33.76 -33.82
C LYS A 105 -3.18 -35.21 -34.02
N LEU A 106 -2.05 -35.45 -34.69
CA LEU A 106 -1.52 -36.80 -34.87
C LEU A 106 -0.70 -37.26 -33.64
N TYR A 107 -0.28 -36.30 -32.81
CA TYR A 107 0.53 -36.55 -31.64
C TYR A 107 -0.29 -36.75 -30.35
N ASN A 108 -1.45 -36.09 -30.22
CA ASN A 108 -2.38 -36.23 -29.08
C ASN A 108 -3.51 -37.19 -29.42
#